data_AF-A0A081SFF8-F1
#
_entry.id   AF-A0A081SFF8-F1
#
_cell.length_a   1.000
_cell.length_b   1.000
_cell.length_c   1.000
_cell.angle_alpha   90.00
_cell.angle_beta   90.00
_cell.angle_gamma   90.00
#
_symmetry.space_group_name_H-M   'P 1'
#
loop_
_entity.id
_entity.type
_entity.pdbx_description
1 polymer ?
#
loop_
_entity_poly.entity_id
_entity_poly.type
_entity_poly.pdbx_seq_one_letter_code
_entity_poly.pdbx_strand_id
1 'polypeptide(L)'
;MPDSQSPRWARLVKVEEIETDKYFIDVYSCPIEPETLREKYLQEPPVLYAFAIFNRDNQYLLSYALEMREALRDREDGSEETYIGYFLETYCEHQRFSCKNFKDVEPTFELVKSTVIAFVVEYDAVQKMIDYDKEIHAQQHGNFPQN
;
A
#
# COMPACT_ATOMS: atom_id res chain seq x y z
N MET A 1 9.97 -18.81 7.66
CA MET A 1 9.70 -18.27 9.00
C MET A 1 8.34 -17.60 8.94
N PRO A 2 7.33 -17.97 9.74
CA PRO A 2 6.05 -17.30 9.70
C PRO A 2 5.98 -16.33 10.88
N ASP A 3 6.50 -15.12 10.71
CA ASP A 3 6.27 -13.98 11.63
C ASP A 3 6.64 -12.69 10.89
N SER A 4 5.73 -12.19 10.07
CA SER A 4 5.90 -10.88 9.39
C SER A 4 4.59 -10.13 9.16
N GLN A 5 3.46 -10.58 9.70
CA GLN A 5 2.30 -9.69 9.76
C GLN A 5 2.51 -8.75 10.93
N SER A 6 2.98 -7.53 10.65
CA SER A 6 3.07 -6.48 11.66
C SER A 6 1.70 -6.33 12.34
N PRO A 7 1.67 -6.06 13.66
CA PRO A 7 0.43 -5.95 14.43
C PRO A 7 -0.64 -5.06 13.79
N ARG A 8 -0.26 -4.05 13.00
CA ARG A 8 -1.20 -3.21 12.23
C ARG A 8 -1.95 -3.93 11.11
N TRP A 9 -1.34 -4.90 10.43
CA TRP A 9 -1.98 -5.68 9.37
C TRP A 9 -2.89 -6.77 9.93
N ALA A 10 -2.48 -7.37 11.05
CA ALA A 10 -3.26 -8.42 11.72
C ALA A 10 -4.61 -7.92 12.29
N ARG A 11 -4.78 -6.60 12.43
CA ARG A 11 -6.05 -5.98 12.88
C ARG A 11 -7.07 -5.83 11.76
N LEU A 12 -6.65 -5.95 10.50
CA LEU A 12 -7.52 -5.72 9.36
C LEU A 12 -8.50 -6.88 9.18
N VAL A 13 -9.74 -6.55 8.81
CA VAL A 13 -10.80 -7.52 8.55
C VAL A 13 -11.12 -7.49 7.07
N LYS A 14 -11.20 -8.67 6.43
CA LYS A 14 -11.66 -8.78 5.03
C LYS A 14 -13.13 -8.36 4.98
N VAL A 15 -13.44 -7.35 4.17
CA VAL A 15 -14.79 -6.79 4.03
C VAL A 15 -15.42 -7.09 2.67
N GLU A 16 -14.60 -7.30 1.64
CA GLU A 16 -15.05 -7.48 0.27
C GLU A 16 -14.01 -8.29 -0.52
N GLU A 17 -14.46 -8.96 -1.57
CA GLU A 17 -13.62 -9.59 -2.59
C GLU A 17 -14.12 -9.12 -3.95
N ILE A 18 -13.21 -8.70 -4.81
CA ILE A 18 -13.50 -8.18 -6.15
C ILE A 18 -12.84 -9.10 -7.16
N GLU A 19 -13.66 -9.68 -8.04
CA GLU A 19 -13.18 -10.48 -9.15
C GLU A 19 -13.09 -9.62 -10.42
N THR A 20 -11.97 -9.72 -11.12
CA THR A 20 -11.74 -9.11 -12.43
C THR A 20 -11.31 -10.20 -13.42
N ASP A 21 -11.24 -9.86 -14.71
CA ASP A 21 -10.82 -10.80 -15.76
C ASP A 21 -9.42 -11.39 -15.50
N LYS A 22 -8.51 -10.62 -14.90
CA LYS A 22 -7.11 -11.00 -14.67
C LYS A 22 -6.79 -11.37 -13.21
N TYR A 23 -7.48 -10.77 -12.25
CA TYR A 23 -7.08 -10.76 -10.85
C TYR A 23 -8.26 -10.95 -9.89
N PHE A 24 -7.95 -11.47 -8.69
CA PHE A 24 -8.79 -11.37 -7.51
C PHE A 24 -8.21 -10.30 -6.57
N ILE A 25 -9.06 -9.46 -6.00
CA ILE A 25 -8.65 -8.41 -5.06
C ILE A 25 -9.42 -8.60 -3.76
N ASP A 26 -8.70 -9.02 -2.73
CA ASP A 26 -9.23 -9.05 -1.38
C ASP A 26 -9.11 -7.69 -0.74
N VAL A 27 -10.23 -7.17 -0.24
CA VAL A 27 -10.30 -5.84 0.37
C VAL A 27 -10.48 -5.97 1.87
N TYR A 28 -9.66 -5.21 2.60
CA TYR A 28 -9.63 -5.21 4.05
C TYR A 28 -9.81 -3.80 4.61
N SER A 29 -10.42 -3.71 5.78
CA SER A 29 -10.60 -2.47 6.52
C SER A 29 -10.21 -2.63 7.99
N CYS A 30 -9.69 -1.55 8.58
CA CYS A 30 -9.43 -1.48 10.01
C CYS A 30 -10.76 -1.30 10.76
N PRO A 31 -11.08 -2.16 11.74
CA PRO A 31 -12.33 -2.05 12.50
C PRO A 31 -12.27 -0.97 13.60
N ILE A 32 -11.16 -0.24 13.72
CA ILE A 32 -10.97 0.81 14.72
C ILE A 32 -11.22 2.16 14.07
N GLU A 33 -11.99 3.01 14.74
CA GLU A 33 -12.30 4.37 14.27
C GLU A 33 -11.02 5.19 14.01
N PRO A 34 -10.96 5.95 12.90
CA PRO A 34 -9.80 6.77 12.52
C PRO A 34 -9.30 7.71 13.62
N GLU A 35 -10.19 8.39 14.36
CA GLU A 35 -9.79 9.27 15.47
C GLU A 35 -9.01 8.51 16.54
N THR A 36 -9.44 7.30 16.89
CA THR A 36 -8.75 6.48 17.88
C THR A 36 -7.37 6.06 17.38
N LEU A 37 -7.26 5.76 16.09
CA LEU A 37 -5.99 5.43 15.44
C LEU A 37 -5.02 6.62 15.46
N ARG A 38 -5.52 7.84 15.22
CA ARG A 38 -4.73 9.09 15.28
C ARG A 38 -4.18 9.34 16.67
N GLU A 39 -4.99 9.16 17.70
CA GLU A 39 -4.59 9.52 19.07
C GLU A 39 -3.64 8.50 19.72
N LYS A 40 -3.78 7.21 19.39
CA LYS A 40 -3.17 6.14 20.19
C LYS A 40 -2.15 5.29 19.44
N TYR A 41 -2.16 5.30 18.11
CA TYR A 41 -1.45 4.29 17.33
C TYR A 41 -0.51 4.85 16.26
N LEU A 42 -0.33 6.17 16.12
CA LEU A 42 0.58 6.76 15.09
C LEU A 42 2.05 6.32 15.21
N GLN A 43 2.49 5.89 16.39
CA GLN A 43 3.83 5.31 16.61
C GLN A 43 4.09 4.06 15.74
N GLU A 44 3.03 3.30 15.42
CA GLU A 44 3.03 2.22 14.44
C GLU A 44 2.02 2.59 13.33
N PRO A 45 2.44 3.26 12.24
CA PRO A 45 1.55 3.83 11.22
C PRO A 45 0.36 2.94 10.86
N PRO A 46 -0.86 3.24 11.35
CA PRO A 46 -1.99 2.35 11.17
C PRO A 46 -2.39 2.27 9.69
N VAL A 47 -2.83 1.08 9.28
CA VAL A 47 -3.42 0.86 7.96
C VAL A 47 -4.92 0.96 8.10
N LEU A 48 -5.54 1.87 7.37
CA LEU A 48 -7.00 2.04 7.36
C LEU A 48 -7.66 1.03 6.43
N TYR A 49 -7.09 0.87 5.24
CA TYR A 49 -7.59 -0.02 4.19
C TYR A 49 -6.43 -0.75 3.53
N ALA A 50 -6.63 -2.01 3.17
CA ALA A 50 -5.68 -2.77 2.38
C ALA A 50 -6.37 -3.55 1.26
N PHE A 51 -5.61 -3.80 0.20
CA PHE A 51 -6.07 -4.49 -1.00
C PHE A 51 -4.99 -5.49 -1.38
N ALA A 52 -5.25 -6.79 -1.27
CA ALA A 52 -4.31 -7.83 -1.66
C ALA A 52 -4.72 -8.40 -3.02
N ILE A 53 -3.80 -8.41 -3.97
CA ILE A 53 -4.05 -8.77 -5.37
C ILE A 53 -3.45 -10.13 -5.64
N PHE A 54 -4.27 -11.01 -6.21
CA PHE A 54 -3.91 -12.36 -6.57
C PHE A 54 -4.18 -12.59 -8.06
N ASN A 55 -3.39 -13.47 -8.69
CA ASN A 55 -3.70 -13.97 -10.03
C ASN A 55 -4.82 -15.03 -9.99
N ARG A 56 -5.22 -15.54 -11.17
CA ARG A 56 -6.25 -16.58 -11.30
C ARG A 56 -5.89 -17.91 -10.64
N ASP A 57 -4.62 -18.17 -10.41
CA ASP A 57 -4.12 -19.34 -9.70
C ASP A 57 -4.02 -19.12 -8.17
N ASN A 58 -4.61 -18.01 -7.69
CA ASN A 58 -4.63 -17.61 -6.29
C ASN A 58 -3.23 -17.35 -5.69
N GLN A 59 -2.26 -16.98 -6.53
CA GLN A 59 -0.94 -16.57 -6.09
C GLN A 59 -0.94 -15.07 -5.80
N TYR A 60 -0.43 -14.71 -4.63
CA TYR A 60 -0.24 -13.31 -4.25
C TYR A 60 0.74 -12.62 -5.21
N LEU A 61 0.38 -11.43 -5.66
CA LEU A 61 1.22 -10.61 -6.54
C LEU A 61 1.76 -9.39 -5.79
N LEU A 62 0.87 -8.62 -5.18
CA LEU A 62 1.19 -7.40 -4.44
C LEU A 62 0.00 -6.95 -3.59
N SER A 63 0.22 -5.95 -2.74
CA SER A 63 -0.85 -5.29 -2.01
C SER A 63 -0.73 -3.77 -2.02
N TYR A 64 -1.86 -3.09 -1.94
CA TYR A 64 -1.93 -1.67 -1.62
C TYR A 64 -2.41 -1.50 -0.18
N ALA A 65 -1.91 -0.49 0.53
CA ALA A 65 -2.45 -0.10 1.81
C ALA A 65 -2.45 1.41 2.00
N LEU A 66 -3.55 1.92 2.54
CA LEU A 66 -3.66 3.30 2.98
C LEU A 66 -3.12 3.41 4.40
N GLU A 67 -1.91 3.93 4.54
CA GLU A 67 -1.30 4.24 5.82
C GLU A 67 -1.69 5.64 6.29
N MET A 68 -1.93 5.77 7.59
CA MET A 68 -2.00 7.06 8.26
C MET A 68 -0.72 7.26 9.08
N ARG A 69 -0.03 8.38 8.89
CA ARG A 69 1.22 8.70 9.61
C ARG A 69 1.46 10.20 9.69
N GLU A 70 2.30 10.61 10.63
CA GLU A 70 2.81 11.98 10.67
C GLU A 70 3.70 12.26 9.46
N ALA A 71 3.60 13.47 8.93
CA ALA A 71 4.39 13.96 7.81
C ALA A 71 4.70 15.44 7.99
N LEU A 72 5.73 15.92 7.31
CA LEU A 72 6.14 17.32 7.32
C LEU A 72 5.73 18.00 6.02
N ARG A 73 5.39 19.29 6.10
CA ARG A 73 5.25 20.17 4.94
C ARG A 73 5.83 21.54 5.27
N ASP A 74 6.36 22.20 4.24
CA ASP A 74 6.84 23.57 4.35
C ASP A 74 5.66 24.55 4.39
N ARG A 75 5.71 25.48 5.34
CA ARG A 75 4.84 26.65 5.38
C ARG A 75 5.30 27.71 4.38
N GLU A 76 4.42 28.67 4.10
CA GLU A 76 4.73 29.82 3.24
C GLU A 76 5.91 30.67 3.74
N ASP A 77 6.17 30.64 5.06
CA ASP A 77 7.30 31.32 5.70
C ASP A 77 8.60 30.49 5.72
N GLY A 78 8.58 29.30 5.11
CA GLY A 78 9.72 28.38 5.05
C GLY A 78 9.98 27.58 6.34
N SER A 79 9.11 27.67 7.34
CA SER A 79 9.15 26.78 8.51
C SER A 79 8.44 25.45 8.25
N GLU A 80 8.87 24.39 8.93
CA GLU A 80 8.23 23.08 8.82
C GLU A 80 7.02 22.98 9.75
N GLU A 81 5.94 22.35 9.28
CA GLU A 81 4.83 21.92 10.12
C GLU A 81 4.50 20.44 9.97
N THR A 82 4.15 19.82 11.10
CA THR A 82 3.69 18.44 11.15
C THR A 82 2.19 18.37 10.90
N TYR A 83 1.78 17.41 10.07
CA TYR A 83 0.38 17.04 9.85
C TYR A 83 0.23 15.51 9.81
N ILE A 84 -1.00 15.03 10.00
CA ILE A 84 -1.32 13.60 9.81
C ILE A 84 -1.69 13.40 8.35
N GLY A 85 -0.88 12.65 7.62
CA GLY A 85 -1.08 12.35 6.21
C GLY A 85 -1.62 10.95 5.95
N TYR A 86 -2.32 10.78 4.82
CA TYR A 86 -2.79 9.48 4.32
C TYR A 86 -2.08 9.08 3.03
N PHE A 87 -1.36 7.98 3.08
CA PHE A 87 -0.46 7.53 2.02
C PHE A 87 -0.91 6.16 1.52
N LEU A 88 -1.33 6.11 0.25
CA LEU A 88 -1.58 4.86 -0.44
C LEU A 88 -0.24 4.33 -0.94
N GLU A 89 0.21 3.26 -0.31
CA GLU A 89 1.49 2.62 -0.53
C GLU A 89 1.26 1.26 -1.16
N THR A 90 2.21 0.81 -1.96
CA THR A 90 2.21 -0.51 -2.58
C THR A 90 3.35 -1.34 -2.04
N TYR A 91 3.08 -2.62 -1.84
CA TYR A 91 3.98 -3.60 -1.28
C TYR A 91 4.07 -4.81 -2.23
N CYS A 92 5.25 -5.04 -2.78
CA CYS A 92 5.62 -6.31 -3.41
C CYS A 92 6.70 -7.01 -2.57
N GLU A 93 7.07 -8.23 -2.93
CA GLU A 93 7.98 -9.07 -2.16
C GLU A 93 9.32 -8.38 -1.81
N HIS A 94 9.81 -7.52 -2.70
CA HIS A 94 11.13 -6.89 -2.56
C HIS A 94 11.10 -5.36 -2.54
N GLN A 95 9.95 -4.72 -2.75
CA GLN A 95 9.89 -3.26 -2.91
C GLN A 95 8.62 -2.64 -2.32
N ARG A 96 8.75 -1.34 -2.00
CA ARG A 96 7.67 -0.50 -1.52
C ARG A 96 7.66 0.81 -2.29
N PHE A 97 6.49 1.23 -2.74
CA PHE A 97 6.30 2.50 -3.47
C PHE A 97 5.13 3.29 -2.92
N SER A 98 5.30 4.61 -2.81
CA SER A 98 4.17 5.50 -2.54
C SER A 98 3.44 5.81 -3.85
N CYS A 99 2.16 5.45 -3.94
CA CYS A 99 1.35 5.62 -5.15
C CYS A 99 0.54 6.91 -5.13
N LYS A 100 0.02 7.30 -3.97
CA LYS A 100 -0.79 8.50 -3.82
C LYS A 100 -0.72 9.04 -2.40
N ASN A 101 -0.51 10.35 -2.27
CA ASN A 101 -0.61 11.06 -1.00
C ASN A 101 -1.90 11.88 -1.00
N PHE A 102 -2.84 11.57 -0.11
CA PHE A 102 -4.09 12.32 0.08
C PHE A 102 -3.91 13.51 1.05
N LYS A 103 -2.68 13.76 1.52
CA LYS A 103 -2.30 14.81 2.46
C LYS A 103 -3.10 14.67 3.75
N ASP A 104 -3.53 15.79 4.33
CA ASP A 104 -4.30 15.92 5.57
C ASP A 104 -5.80 15.60 5.42
N VAL A 105 -6.26 15.23 4.22
CA VAL A 105 -7.64 14.85 3.96
C VAL A 105 -7.79 13.34 4.03
N GLU A 106 -8.55 12.85 5.01
CA GLU A 106 -8.88 11.43 5.09
C GLU A 106 -9.73 11.02 3.87
N PRO A 107 -9.26 10.09 3.03
CA PRO A 107 -10.05 9.61 1.91
C PRO A 107 -11.07 8.57 2.35
N THR A 108 -12.24 8.60 1.73
CA THR A 108 -13.27 7.58 1.97
C THR A 108 -12.82 6.22 1.44
N PHE A 109 -13.33 5.14 2.05
CA PHE A 109 -13.10 3.77 1.57
C PHE A 109 -13.36 3.62 0.07
N GLU A 110 -14.50 4.10 -0.42
CA GLU A 110 -14.89 4.00 -1.85
C GLU A 110 -13.95 4.76 -2.79
N LEU A 111 -13.42 5.92 -2.37
CA LEU A 111 -12.43 6.66 -3.15
C LEU A 111 -11.10 5.88 -3.26
N VAL A 112 -10.68 5.24 -2.17
CA VAL A 112 -9.43 4.45 -2.16
C VAL A 112 -9.61 3.19 -2.99
N LYS A 113 -10.73 2.48 -2.81
CA LYS A 113 -11.10 1.28 -3.57
C LYS A 113 -11.13 1.55 -5.07
N SER A 114 -11.85 2.58 -5.51
CA SER A 114 -11.88 2.96 -6.93
C SER A 114 -10.50 3.34 -7.47
N THR A 115 -9.68 4.05 -6.68
CA THR A 115 -8.29 4.38 -7.06
C THR A 115 -7.44 3.11 -7.28
N VAL A 116 -7.52 2.14 -6.37
CA VAL A 116 -6.78 0.87 -6.48
C VAL A 116 -7.25 0.04 -7.66
N ILE A 117 -8.57 -0.09 -7.87
CA ILE A 117 -9.14 -0.80 -9.03
C ILE A 117 -8.64 -0.16 -10.33
N ALA A 118 -8.65 1.17 -10.43
CA ALA A 118 -8.11 1.85 -11.61
C ALA A 118 -6.63 1.52 -11.82
N PHE A 119 -5.79 1.54 -10.78
CA PHE A 119 -4.39 1.15 -10.90
C PHE A 119 -4.21 -0.30 -11.37
N VAL A 120 -4.98 -1.23 -10.80
CA VAL A 120 -4.86 -2.66 -11.10
C VAL A 120 -5.40 -3.00 -12.50
N VAL A 121 -6.60 -2.50 -12.83
CA VAL A 121 -7.33 -2.89 -14.05
C VAL A 121 -7.00 -1.98 -15.23
N GLU A 122 -7.05 -0.67 -15.03
CA GLU A 122 -6.94 0.30 -16.15
C GLU A 122 -5.47 0.58 -16.51
N TYR A 123 -4.59 0.69 -15.52
CA TYR A 123 -3.17 1.02 -15.74
C TYR A 123 -2.26 -0.20 -15.87
N ASP A 124 -2.79 -1.41 -15.66
CA ASP A 124 -2.07 -2.69 -15.56
C ASP A 124 -0.81 -2.56 -14.67
N ALA A 125 -0.96 -1.84 -13.55
CA ALA A 125 0.15 -1.50 -12.67
C ALA A 125 0.80 -2.75 -12.07
N VAL A 126 0.02 -3.81 -11.89
CA VAL A 126 0.49 -5.13 -11.44
C VAL A 126 1.60 -5.66 -12.35
N GLN A 127 1.33 -5.75 -13.66
CA GLN A 127 2.30 -6.29 -14.61
C GLN A 127 3.55 -5.40 -14.68
N LYS A 128 3.37 -4.09 -14.73
CA LYS A 128 4.49 -3.13 -14.78
C LYS A 128 5.41 -3.24 -13.57
N MET A 129 4.86 -3.43 -12.37
CA MET A 129 5.69 -3.59 -11.18
C MET A 129 6.39 -4.94 -11.13
N ILE A 130 5.74 -6.02 -11.57
CA ILE A 130 6.37 -7.34 -11.68
C ILE A 130 7.56 -7.30 -12.64
N ASP A 131 7.40 -6.60 -13.77
CA ASP A 131 8.48 -6.46 -14.75
C ASP A 131 9.64 -5.61 -14.20
N TYR A 132 9.34 -4.51 -13.51
CA TYR A 132 10.35 -3.69 -12.83
C TYR A 132 11.12 -4.48 -11.76
N ASP A 133 10.43 -5.28 -10.96
CA ASP A 133 11.06 -6.09 -9.92
C ASP A 133 12.03 -7.11 -10.51
N LYS A 134 11.63 -7.80 -11.59
CA LYS A 134 12.51 -8.71 -12.35
C LYS A 134 13.74 -8.01 -12.91
N GLU A 135 13.59 -6.81 -13.45
CA GLU A 135 14.72 -6.02 -13.98
C GLU A 135 15.74 -5.66 -12.89
N ILE A 136 15.27 -5.22 -11.72
CA ILE A 136 16.13 -4.88 -10.58
C ILE A 136 16.86 -6.13 -10.06
N HIS A 137 16.16 -7.26 -9.93
CA HIS A 137 16.78 -8.53 -9.55
C HIS A 137 17.87 -8.98 -10.54
N ALA A 138 17.61 -8.87 -11.84
CA ALA A 138 18.59 -9.20 -12.87
C ALA A 138 19.84 -8.31 -12.79
N GLN A 139 19.69 -7.02 -12.48
CA GLN A 139 20.81 -6.09 -12.30
C GLN A 139 21.63 -6.38 -11.04
N GLN A 140 20.98 -6.77 -9.94
CA GLN A 140 21.67 -7.09 -8.68
C GLN A 140 22.46 -8.41 -8.77
N HIS A 141 21.99 -9.38 -9.57
CA HIS A 141 22.70 -10.65 -9.81
C HIS A 141 23.63 -10.62 -11.04
N GLY A 142 23.64 -9.53 -11.81
CA GLY A 142 24.40 -9.38 -13.06
C GLY A 142 25.82 -8.81 -12.92
N ASN A 143 26.27 -8.41 -11.72
CA ASN A 143 27.59 -7.79 -11.51
C ASN A 143 28.57 -8.71 -10.75
N PHE A 144 29.10 -9.72 -11.45
CA PHE A 144 30.47 -10.20 -11.24
C PHE A 144 31.03 -10.69 -12.58
N PRO A 145 31.78 -9.87 -13.33
CA PRO A 145 32.87 -10.41 -14.12
C PRO A 145 33.99 -10.77 -13.12
N GLN A 146 34.11 -12.05 -12.79
CA GLN A 146 35.38 -12.58 -12.30
C GLN A 146 36.37 -12.50 -13.47
N ASN A 147 37.28 -11.52 -13.42
CA ASN A 147 38.56 -11.57 -14.11
C ASN A 147 39.65 -11.34 -13.07
#